data_AF-A0A1C7NBN1-F1
#
_entry.id   AF-A0A1C7NBN1-F1
#
_cell.length_a   1.000
_cell.length_b   1.000
_cell.length_c   1.000
_cell.angle_alpha   90.00
_cell.angle_beta   90.00
_cell.angle_gamma   90.00
#
_symmetry.space_group_name_H-M   'P 1'
#
loop_
_entity.id
_entity.type
_entity.pdbx_description
1 polymer ?
#
loop_
_entity_poly.entity_id
_entity_poly.type
_entity_poly.pdbx_seq_one_letter_code
_entity_poly.pdbx_strand_id
1 'polypeptide(L)'
;MSSESDLINRYLEFKSTSTKIGLEEALVQYRSVRSQDWRFEVLTELYFIQYSVCHETTDRTNKRIRSTIRLLQNEAFIKEHGILFVELVELFSHLESDQSTVLQSVMEGFVHLSTRCDIIQLLANDEYIYRHAILQLMSCVHRMDTRFIIQISEMIYKGIEKRPQDALWVRFRLVEMQVLPDLVTRLTATYCKDTVEFLNGVFTGKSTWFLAQSANSGQYFIKMKQRMMKEIESSFSNQHPITLLASIRALSGIIGFFGIKLVDTEVALCLRILGQTKHEKLVRLLLSLVLLAADQFLRKQNELATVLNELLQSGISELPLLLLIYFQTDAIPQIEDSVRSVLTMQLPIPRLGLFEMQKLFKSLKITPATVNTILPPIATINLNLKREREREI
;
A
#
# COMPACT_ATOMS: atom_id res chain seq x y z
N MET A 1 32.72 -28.62 21.35
CA MET A 1 32.33 -27.30 20.81
C MET A 1 33.45 -26.36 21.18
N SER A 2 33.96 -25.54 20.24
CA SER A 2 34.98 -24.55 20.60
C SER A 2 34.38 -23.55 21.59
N SER A 3 35.22 -22.93 22.42
CA SER A 3 34.73 -21.79 23.20
C SER A 3 34.35 -20.65 22.26
N GLU A 4 33.44 -19.77 22.68
CA GLU A 4 33.09 -18.56 21.90
C GLU A 4 34.32 -17.68 21.62
N SER A 5 35.25 -17.61 22.58
CA SER A 5 36.54 -16.93 22.42
C SER A 5 37.38 -17.54 21.28
N ASP A 6 37.45 -18.86 21.18
CA ASP A 6 38.17 -19.53 20.08
C ASP A 6 37.54 -19.23 18.72
N LEU A 7 36.19 -19.20 18.66
CA LEU A 7 35.45 -18.87 17.45
C LEU A 7 35.75 -17.43 17.00
N ILE A 8 35.70 -16.47 17.92
CA ILE A 8 36.00 -15.05 17.66
C ILE A 8 37.44 -14.88 17.17
N ASN A 9 38.41 -15.45 17.89
CA ASN A 9 39.83 -15.32 17.54
C ASN A 9 40.10 -15.89 16.14
N ARG A 10 39.50 -17.04 15.83
CA ARG A 10 39.63 -17.65 14.51
C ARG A 10 38.98 -16.82 13.40
N TYR A 11 37.82 -16.23 13.66
CA TYR A 11 37.19 -15.31 12.72
C TYR A 11 38.07 -14.07 12.44
N LEU A 12 38.63 -13.47 13.49
CA LEU A 12 39.52 -12.32 13.35
C LEU A 12 40.80 -12.67 12.58
N GLU A 13 41.34 -13.87 12.80
CA GLU A 13 42.49 -14.38 12.04
C GLU A 13 42.14 -14.57 10.56
N PHE A 14 40.98 -15.17 10.27
CA PHE A 14 40.47 -15.31 8.90
C PHE A 14 40.32 -13.95 8.21
N LYS A 15 39.71 -12.96 8.89
CA LYS A 15 39.55 -11.59 8.36
C LYS A 15 40.89 -10.89 8.13
N SER A 16 41.85 -11.05 9.03
CA SER A 16 43.21 -10.54 8.83
C SER A 16 43.90 -11.22 7.65
N THR A 17 43.62 -12.50 7.42
CA THR A 17 44.20 -13.25 6.31
C THR A 17 43.55 -12.86 4.98
N SER A 18 42.22 -12.74 4.92
CA SER A 18 41.48 -12.34 3.71
C SER A 18 41.92 -10.97 3.18
N THR A 19 42.25 -10.03 4.08
CA THR A 19 42.79 -8.72 3.71
C THR A 19 44.23 -8.78 3.20
N LYS A 20 45.03 -9.79 3.59
CA LYS A 20 46.42 -9.96 3.17
C LYS A 20 46.58 -10.72 1.86
N ILE A 21 45.85 -11.82 1.68
CA ILE A 21 46.06 -12.75 0.56
C ILE A 21 44.90 -12.78 -0.43
N GLY A 22 43.81 -12.06 -0.16
CA GLY A 22 42.57 -12.14 -0.93
C GLY A 22 41.52 -13.04 -0.28
N LEU A 23 40.24 -12.72 -0.50
CA LEU A 23 39.13 -13.46 0.08
C LEU A 23 39.01 -14.89 -0.46
N GLU A 24 39.26 -15.09 -1.75
CA GLU A 24 39.11 -16.41 -2.37
C GLU A 24 40.19 -17.37 -1.87
N GLU A 25 41.43 -16.89 -1.80
CA GLU A 25 42.59 -17.61 -1.28
C GLU A 25 42.42 -17.93 0.21
N ALA A 26 41.95 -16.97 1.01
CA ALA A 26 41.65 -17.20 2.42
C ALA A 26 40.53 -18.24 2.60
N LEU A 27 39.46 -18.20 1.80
CA LEU A 27 38.41 -19.22 1.86
C LEU A 27 38.95 -20.61 1.53
N VAL A 28 39.83 -20.75 0.53
CA VAL A 28 40.46 -22.03 0.19
C VAL A 28 41.34 -22.53 1.34
N GLN A 29 42.19 -21.65 1.91
CA GLN A 29 43.05 -21.99 3.02
C GLN A 29 42.25 -22.48 4.23
N TYR A 30 41.25 -21.72 4.67
CA TYR A 30 40.47 -22.06 5.87
C TYR A 30 39.44 -23.19 5.65
N ARG A 31 39.05 -23.49 4.39
CA ARG A 31 38.28 -24.71 4.07
C ARG A 31 39.14 -25.98 4.12
N SER A 32 40.41 -25.87 3.71
CA SER A 32 41.33 -27.02 3.70
C SER A 32 41.87 -27.40 5.09
N VAL A 33 41.94 -26.42 6.01
CA VAL A 33 42.48 -26.58 7.36
C VAL A 33 41.35 -26.83 8.37
N ARG A 34 41.01 -28.13 8.52
CA ARG A 34 40.29 -28.77 9.65
C ARG A 34 39.53 -27.84 10.63
N SER A 35 38.22 -27.75 10.48
CA SER A 35 37.24 -28.08 11.53
C SER A 35 35.81 -28.07 10.98
N GLN A 36 35.01 -29.07 11.34
CA GLN A 36 33.56 -29.11 11.12
C GLN A 36 32.80 -28.19 12.10
N ASP A 37 33.32 -26.98 12.35
CA ASP A 37 32.56 -26.00 13.13
C ASP A 37 31.73 -25.14 12.18
N TRP A 38 30.48 -25.53 12.04
CA TRP A 38 29.52 -24.83 11.19
C TRP A 38 29.35 -23.37 11.61
N ARG A 39 29.59 -23.01 12.88
CA ARG A 39 29.45 -21.63 13.36
C ARG A 39 30.50 -20.73 12.71
N PHE A 40 31.74 -21.21 12.65
CA PHE A 40 32.82 -20.52 11.95
C PHE A 40 32.51 -20.42 10.46
N GLU A 41 32.01 -21.49 9.84
CA GLU A 41 31.62 -21.47 8.43
C GLU A 41 30.52 -20.43 8.14
N VAL A 42 29.49 -20.33 9.00
CA VAL A 42 28.46 -19.27 8.90
C VAL A 42 29.09 -17.88 8.99
N LEU A 43 30.01 -17.61 9.95
CA LEU A 43 30.68 -16.31 10.03
C LEU A 43 31.48 -15.98 8.76
N THR A 44 32.15 -16.97 8.17
CA THR A 44 32.86 -16.77 6.88
C THR A 44 31.90 -16.53 5.71
N GLU A 45 30.73 -17.18 5.71
CA GLU A 45 29.67 -16.96 4.71
C GLU A 45 29.07 -15.55 4.83
N LEU A 46 28.84 -15.05 6.06
CA LEU A 46 28.39 -13.68 6.31
C LEU A 46 29.43 -12.65 5.83
N TYR A 47 30.72 -12.88 6.13
CA TYR A 47 31.80 -12.03 5.64
C TYR A 47 31.88 -12.02 4.10
N PHE A 48 31.74 -13.20 3.47
CA PHE A 48 31.73 -13.30 2.01
C PHE A 48 30.56 -12.54 1.38
N ILE A 49 29.37 -12.65 1.99
CA ILE A 49 28.18 -11.90 1.56
C ILE A 49 28.44 -10.39 1.64
N GLN A 50 28.88 -9.90 2.80
CA GLN A 50 29.19 -8.48 3.01
C GLN A 50 30.20 -8.00 1.95
N TYR A 51 31.31 -8.72 1.78
CA TYR A 51 32.33 -8.36 0.81
C TYR A 51 31.77 -8.29 -0.62
N SER A 52 30.97 -9.28 -1.02
CA SER A 52 30.41 -9.37 -2.38
C SER A 52 29.40 -8.25 -2.67
N VAL A 53 28.64 -7.80 -1.67
CA VAL A 53 27.71 -6.67 -1.81
C VAL A 53 28.47 -5.35 -1.88
N CYS A 54 29.52 -5.17 -1.07
CA CYS A 54 30.26 -3.89 -1.04
C CYS A 54 31.16 -3.66 -2.28
N HIS A 55 31.61 -4.71 -2.96
CA HIS A 55 32.65 -4.61 -3.99
C HIS A 55 32.20 -4.97 -5.41
N GLU A 56 30.97 -5.45 -5.58
CA GLU A 56 30.49 -5.93 -6.88
C GLU A 56 29.17 -5.30 -7.33
N THR A 57 28.89 -5.44 -8.63
CA THR A 57 27.57 -5.15 -9.21
C THR A 57 26.55 -6.20 -8.77
N THR A 58 25.28 -5.82 -8.61
CA THR A 58 24.18 -6.69 -8.18
C THR A 58 24.10 -8.05 -8.90
N ASP A 59 24.32 -8.08 -10.23
CA ASP A 59 24.32 -9.33 -11.00
C ASP A 59 25.47 -10.29 -10.65
N ARG A 60 26.66 -9.73 -10.42
CA ARG A 60 27.85 -10.49 -10.00
C ARG A 60 27.70 -10.97 -8.56
N THR A 61 27.22 -10.11 -7.66
CA THR A 61 26.89 -10.44 -6.28
C THR A 61 25.92 -11.62 -6.23
N ASN A 62 24.83 -11.56 -6.99
CA ASN A 62 23.84 -12.64 -7.08
C ASN A 62 24.48 -13.96 -7.55
N LYS A 63 25.32 -13.93 -8.59
CA LYS A 63 25.99 -15.13 -9.11
C LYS A 63 26.96 -15.72 -8.07
N ARG A 64 27.79 -14.89 -7.43
CA ARG A 64 28.81 -15.31 -6.46
C ARG A 64 28.19 -15.84 -5.18
N ILE A 65 27.22 -15.12 -4.61
CA ILE A 65 26.49 -15.58 -3.42
C ILE A 65 25.87 -16.95 -3.71
N ARG A 66 25.23 -17.11 -4.88
CA ARG A 66 24.60 -18.38 -5.25
C ARG A 66 25.58 -19.54 -5.41
N SER A 67 26.77 -19.30 -5.97
CA SER A 67 27.76 -20.36 -6.18
C SER A 67 28.58 -20.71 -4.95
N THR A 68 28.80 -19.77 -4.03
CA THR A 68 29.79 -19.91 -2.95
C THR A 68 29.18 -20.27 -1.60
N ILE A 69 27.99 -19.74 -1.30
CA ILE A 69 27.28 -19.94 -0.03
C ILE A 69 26.61 -21.32 -0.03
N ARG A 70 26.89 -22.12 1.00
CA ARG A 70 26.41 -23.50 1.14
C ARG A 70 25.46 -23.66 2.31
N LEU A 71 25.88 -23.27 3.51
CA LEU A 71 25.09 -23.51 4.72
C LEU A 71 23.83 -22.66 4.71
N LEU A 72 23.96 -21.36 4.41
CA LEU A 72 22.80 -20.48 4.42
C LEU A 72 21.80 -20.78 3.30
N GLN A 73 22.20 -21.45 2.21
CA GLN A 73 21.29 -21.92 1.17
C GLN A 73 20.61 -23.27 1.48
N ASN A 74 21.08 -23.96 2.52
CA ASN A 74 20.56 -25.27 2.90
C ASN A 74 19.39 -25.09 3.88
N GLU A 75 18.18 -25.34 3.41
CA GLU A 75 16.95 -25.21 4.20
C GLU A 75 16.96 -26.11 5.46
N ALA A 76 17.50 -27.33 5.37
CA ALA A 76 17.58 -28.24 6.50
C ALA A 76 18.51 -27.67 7.59
N PHE A 77 19.65 -27.10 7.19
CA PHE A 77 20.59 -26.46 8.09
C PHE A 77 19.97 -25.26 8.81
N ILE A 78 19.30 -24.37 8.05
CA ILE A 78 18.61 -23.19 8.59
C ILE A 78 17.55 -23.60 9.62
N LYS A 79 16.78 -24.66 9.35
CA LYS A 79 15.76 -25.18 10.28
C LYS A 79 16.35 -25.82 11.53
N GLU A 80 17.45 -26.56 11.39
CA GLU A 80 18.09 -27.26 12.51
C GLU A 80 18.81 -26.31 13.47
N HIS A 81 19.48 -25.28 12.94
CA HIS A 81 20.37 -24.40 13.72
C HIS A 81 19.85 -22.97 13.91
N GLY A 82 18.57 -22.74 13.64
CA GLY A 82 18.02 -21.39 13.48
C GLY A 82 18.17 -20.44 14.66
N ILE A 83 18.12 -20.93 15.92
CA ILE A 83 18.32 -20.09 17.12
C ILE A 83 19.76 -19.56 17.17
N LEU A 84 20.71 -20.48 17.06
CA LEU A 84 22.14 -20.14 17.10
C LEU A 84 22.57 -19.32 15.88
N PHE A 85 21.87 -19.44 14.74
CA PHE A 85 22.11 -18.57 13.58
C PHE A 85 21.84 -17.09 13.90
N VAL A 86 20.77 -16.78 14.65
CA VAL A 86 20.47 -15.39 15.04
C VAL A 86 21.58 -14.81 15.91
N GLU A 87 22.05 -15.58 16.89
CA GLU A 87 23.20 -15.21 17.75
C GLU A 87 24.46 -14.96 16.93
N LEU A 88 24.71 -15.74 15.87
CA LEU A 88 25.86 -15.55 14.99
C LEU A 88 25.75 -14.30 14.11
N VAL A 89 24.55 -13.93 13.65
CA VAL A 89 24.35 -12.67 12.90
C VAL A 89 24.61 -11.47 13.82
N GLU A 90 24.18 -11.55 15.08
CA GLU A 90 24.47 -10.54 16.08
C GLU A 90 25.96 -10.46 16.40
N LEU A 91 26.61 -11.60 16.68
CA LEU A 91 28.04 -11.68 16.93
C LEU A 91 28.83 -11.11 15.74
N PHE A 92 28.49 -11.50 14.51
CA PHE A 92 29.11 -10.98 13.30
C PHE A 92 29.00 -9.45 13.23
N SER A 93 27.81 -8.90 13.50
CA SER A 93 27.61 -7.46 13.51
C SER A 93 28.48 -6.75 14.57
N HIS A 94 28.70 -7.37 15.73
CA HIS A 94 29.59 -6.84 16.78
C HIS A 94 31.07 -6.91 16.44
N LEU A 95 31.50 -7.95 15.71
CA LEU A 95 32.90 -8.14 15.30
C LEU A 95 33.31 -7.20 14.16
N GLU A 96 32.35 -6.62 13.45
CA GLU A 96 32.57 -5.66 12.39
C GLU A 96 32.50 -4.20 12.89
N SER A 97 33.38 -3.34 12.37
CA SER A 97 33.62 -1.98 12.90
C SER A 97 32.49 -0.98 12.65
N ASP A 98 31.58 -1.26 11.71
CA ASP A 98 30.44 -0.41 11.38
C ASP A 98 29.16 -1.25 11.28
N GLN A 99 28.51 -1.46 12.43
CA GLN A 99 27.37 -2.36 12.58
C GLN A 99 26.23 -2.08 11.59
N SER A 100 25.99 -0.80 11.27
CA SER A 100 24.87 -0.40 10.41
C SER A 100 25.11 -0.78 8.95
N THR A 101 26.29 -0.49 8.41
CA THR A 101 26.63 -0.81 7.01
C THR A 101 26.86 -2.31 6.80
N VAL A 102 27.34 -2.99 7.84
CA VAL A 102 27.51 -4.45 7.85
C VAL A 102 26.16 -5.15 7.72
N LEU A 103 25.23 -4.85 8.63
CA LEU A 103 23.91 -5.49 8.59
C LEU A 103 23.17 -5.13 7.31
N GLN A 104 23.33 -3.91 6.79
CA GLN A 104 22.77 -3.52 5.51
C GLN A 104 23.26 -4.41 4.37
N SER A 105 24.58 -4.61 4.28
CA SER A 105 25.20 -5.42 3.23
C SER A 105 24.83 -6.90 3.36
N VAL A 106 24.79 -7.42 4.59
CA VAL A 106 24.33 -8.79 4.86
C VAL A 106 22.88 -8.99 4.44
N MET A 107 21.99 -8.06 4.79
CA MET A 107 20.58 -8.15 4.44
C MET A 107 20.33 -8.06 2.94
N GLU A 108 21.03 -7.18 2.24
CA GLU A 108 21.02 -7.12 0.77
C GLU A 108 21.47 -8.46 0.17
N GLY A 109 22.54 -9.02 0.72
CA GLY A 109 23.05 -10.33 0.36
C GLY A 109 22.05 -11.48 0.53
N PHE A 110 21.32 -11.49 1.64
CA PHE A 110 20.29 -12.49 1.92
C PHE A 110 19.17 -12.50 0.88
N VAL A 111 18.88 -11.37 0.23
CA VAL A 111 17.88 -11.31 -0.85
C VAL A 111 18.23 -12.30 -1.98
N HIS A 112 19.53 -12.53 -2.25
CA HIS A 112 19.98 -13.42 -3.31
C HIS A 112 19.84 -14.92 -2.99
N LEU A 113 19.62 -15.27 -1.72
CA LEU A 113 19.53 -16.66 -1.26
C LEU A 113 18.17 -17.30 -1.57
N SER A 114 18.16 -18.62 -1.77
CA SER A 114 16.94 -19.42 -1.93
C SER A 114 16.10 -19.46 -0.66
N THR A 115 16.76 -19.55 0.50
CA THR A 115 16.23 -19.65 1.88
C THR A 115 15.91 -18.29 2.52
N ARG A 116 15.97 -17.20 1.76
CA ARG A 116 15.80 -15.82 2.25
C ARG A 116 14.56 -15.61 3.12
N CYS A 117 13.46 -16.30 2.82
CA CYS A 117 12.21 -16.24 3.56
C CYS A 117 12.29 -16.99 4.91
N ASP A 118 13.03 -18.10 4.96
CA ASP A 118 13.27 -18.83 6.21
C ASP A 118 14.19 -18.02 7.12
N ILE A 119 15.24 -17.40 6.55
CA ILE A 119 16.20 -16.55 7.27
C ILE A 119 15.47 -15.39 7.97
N ILE A 120 14.65 -14.61 7.25
CA ILE A 120 13.94 -13.48 7.87
C ILE A 120 12.92 -13.93 8.94
N GLN A 121 12.35 -15.13 8.80
CA GLN A 121 11.48 -15.72 9.83
C GLN A 121 12.23 -16.17 11.07
N LEU A 122 13.50 -16.58 10.93
CA LEU A 122 14.36 -16.86 12.07
C LEU A 122 14.78 -15.58 12.79
N LEU A 123 15.19 -14.55 12.04
CA LEU A 123 15.55 -13.25 12.61
C LEU A 123 14.37 -12.67 13.41
N ALA A 124 13.13 -12.93 12.98
CA ALA A 124 11.91 -12.55 13.70
C ALA A 124 11.73 -13.20 15.10
N ASN A 125 12.59 -14.14 15.51
CA ASN A 125 12.62 -14.63 16.89
C ASN A 125 13.25 -13.60 17.84
N ASP A 126 14.12 -12.71 17.36
CA ASP A 126 14.69 -11.60 18.11
C ASP A 126 14.10 -10.25 17.65
N GLU A 127 13.47 -9.50 18.55
CA GLU A 127 12.78 -8.25 18.17
C GLU A 127 13.73 -7.16 17.67
N TYR A 128 14.90 -7.03 18.30
CA TYR A 128 15.86 -5.98 17.98
C TYR A 128 16.45 -6.23 16.60
N ILE A 129 17.05 -7.41 16.40
CA ILE A 129 17.68 -7.79 15.14
C ILE A 129 16.66 -7.78 14.00
N TYR A 130 15.45 -8.27 14.24
CA TYR A 130 14.38 -8.27 13.23
C TYR A 130 14.04 -6.85 12.76
N ARG A 131 13.79 -5.92 13.68
CA ARG A 131 13.43 -4.54 13.29
C ARG A 131 14.57 -3.87 12.52
N HIS A 132 15.81 -4.08 12.94
CA HIS A 132 16.97 -3.59 12.20
C HIS A 132 17.07 -4.22 10.81
N ALA A 133 16.92 -5.54 10.69
CA ALA A 133 16.93 -6.25 9.41
C ALA A 133 15.86 -5.73 8.45
N ILE A 134 14.65 -5.48 8.95
CA ILE A 134 13.54 -4.93 8.16
C ILE A 134 13.87 -3.52 7.63
N LEU A 135 14.43 -2.63 8.46
CA LEU A 135 14.85 -1.29 8.00
C LEU A 135 15.93 -1.39 6.92
N GLN A 136 16.87 -2.32 7.07
CA GLN A 136 17.91 -2.52 6.07
C GLN A 136 17.36 -3.09 4.76
N LEU A 137 16.42 -4.02 4.80
CA LEU A 137 15.74 -4.51 3.60
C LEU A 137 15.00 -3.37 2.86
N MET A 138 14.34 -2.48 3.59
CA MET A 138 13.67 -1.32 3.00
C MET A 138 14.65 -0.34 2.34
N SER A 139 15.82 -0.10 2.95
CA SER A 139 16.84 0.80 2.40
C SER A 139 17.44 0.29 1.09
N CYS A 140 17.41 -1.03 0.85
CA CYS A 140 17.92 -1.65 -0.36
C CYS A 140 17.00 -1.48 -1.58
N VAL A 141 15.70 -1.16 -1.38
CA VAL A 141 14.69 -1.14 -2.46
C VAL A 141 15.07 -0.23 -3.62
N HIS A 142 15.68 0.93 -3.35
CA HIS A 142 16.06 1.89 -4.39
C HIS A 142 17.31 1.50 -5.19
N ARG A 143 18.11 0.55 -4.69
CA ARG A 143 19.38 0.14 -5.31
C ARG A 143 19.28 -1.15 -6.11
N MET A 144 18.20 -1.91 -5.92
CA MET A 144 18.05 -3.23 -6.51
C MET A 144 17.08 -3.23 -7.69
N ASP A 145 17.30 -4.15 -8.63
CA ASP A 145 16.39 -4.36 -9.76
C ASP A 145 15.01 -4.87 -9.31
N THR A 146 14.00 -4.66 -10.15
CA THR A 146 12.60 -5.05 -9.90
C THR A 146 12.42 -6.48 -9.42
N ARG A 147 13.24 -7.42 -9.91
CA ARG A 147 13.21 -8.84 -9.50
C ARG A 147 13.53 -9.02 -8.01
N PHE A 148 14.54 -8.31 -7.52
CA PHE A 148 14.98 -8.37 -6.13
C PHE A 148 14.06 -7.54 -5.23
N ILE A 149 13.44 -6.48 -5.74
CA ILE A 149 12.39 -5.73 -5.04
C ILE A 149 11.21 -6.65 -4.68
N ILE A 150 10.80 -7.55 -5.59
CA ILE A 150 9.77 -8.57 -5.29
C ILE A 150 10.24 -9.50 -4.17
N GLN A 151 11.49 -9.94 -4.19
CA GLN A 151 12.06 -10.81 -3.15
C GLN A 151 12.13 -10.12 -1.79
N ILE A 152 12.52 -8.84 -1.74
CA ILE A 152 12.46 -8.02 -0.52
C ILE A 152 11.02 -7.95 0.01
N SER A 153 10.05 -7.69 -0.89
CA SER A 153 8.63 -7.63 -0.52
C SER A 153 8.16 -8.94 0.11
N GLU A 154 8.53 -10.09 -0.48
CA GLU A 154 8.23 -11.40 0.07
C GLU A 154 8.90 -11.65 1.42
N MET A 155 10.17 -11.28 1.58
CA MET A 155 10.90 -11.43 2.84
C MET A 155 10.24 -10.64 3.97
N ILE A 156 9.98 -9.35 3.76
CA ILE A 156 9.32 -8.51 4.77
C ILE A 156 7.94 -9.09 5.12
N TYR A 157 7.17 -9.52 4.12
CA TYR A 157 5.88 -10.14 4.37
C TYR A 157 5.99 -11.45 5.18
N LYS A 158 6.97 -12.31 4.89
CA LYS A 158 7.22 -13.57 5.62
C LYS A 158 7.65 -13.32 7.07
N GLY A 159 8.43 -12.27 7.31
CA GLY A 159 8.74 -11.80 8.66
C GLY A 159 7.48 -11.37 9.43
N ILE A 160 6.59 -10.62 8.78
CA ILE A 160 5.30 -10.22 9.37
C ILE A 160 4.35 -11.41 9.60
N GLU A 161 4.36 -12.43 8.73
CA GLU A 161 3.62 -13.67 9.00
C GLU A 161 4.04 -14.33 10.32
N LYS A 162 5.32 -14.23 10.67
CA LYS A 162 5.87 -14.71 11.94
C LYS A 162 5.59 -13.76 13.11
N ARG A 163 5.61 -12.44 12.89
CA ARG A 163 5.32 -11.39 13.88
C ARG A 163 4.21 -10.42 13.43
N PRO A 164 2.93 -10.83 13.48
CA PRO A 164 1.83 -9.99 13.03
C PRO A 164 1.71 -8.65 13.77
N GLN A 165 2.17 -8.58 15.03
CA GLN A 165 2.15 -7.36 15.85
C GLN A 165 2.98 -6.21 15.27
N ASP A 166 4.02 -6.50 14.49
CA ASP A 166 4.87 -5.48 13.88
C ASP A 166 4.31 -4.93 12.56
N ALA A 167 3.21 -5.49 12.04
CA ALA A 167 2.66 -5.14 10.73
C ALA A 167 2.34 -3.64 10.61
N LEU A 168 1.80 -3.04 11.67
CA LEU A 168 1.47 -1.61 11.69
C LEU A 168 2.74 -0.74 11.60
N TRP A 169 3.77 -1.08 12.38
CA TRP A 169 5.05 -0.37 12.38
C TRP A 169 5.77 -0.51 11.04
N VAL A 170 5.83 -1.72 10.47
CA VAL A 170 6.43 -1.97 9.15
C VAL A 170 5.69 -1.18 8.07
N ARG A 171 4.36 -1.22 8.07
CA ARG A 171 3.57 -0.44 7.12
C ARG A 171 3.83 1.06 7.25
N PHE A 172 3.95 1.58 8.46
CA PHE A 172 4.28 2.98 8.69
C PHE A 172 5.64 3.36 8.08
N ARG A 173 6.68 2.53 8.29
CA ARG A 173 8.00 2.74 7.69
C ARG A 173 7.99 2.70 6.16
N LEU A 174 7.27 1.74 5.57
CA LEU A 174 7.10 1.67 4.12
C LEU A 174 6.43 2.92 3.55
N VAL A 175 5.42 3.46 4.24
CA VAL A 175 4.72 4.69 3.86
C VAL A 175 5.61 5.92 4.00
N GLU A 176 6.38 6.02 5.07
CA GLU A 176 7.34 7.10 5.31
C GLU A 176 8.41 7.13 4.22
N MET A 177 8.92 5.96 3.83
CA MET A 177 9.90 5.79 2.76
C MET A 177 9.27 5.80 1.35
N GLN A 178 7.94 5.74 1.23
CA GLN A 178 7.19 5.66 -0.03
C GLN A 178 7.64 4.51 -0.95
N VAL A 179 7.91 3.34 -0.35
CA VAL A 179 8.37 2.13 -1.07
C VAL A 179 7.39 0.97 -0.93
N LEU A 180 7.48 0.02 -1.87
CA LEU A 180 6.72 -1.24 -1.88
C LEU A 180 5.19 -1.03 -1.68
N PRO A 181 4.52 -0.23 -2.54
CA PRO A 181 3.11 0.09 -2.38
C PRO A 181 2.19 -1.16 -2.35
N ASP A 182 2.54 -2.21 -3.10
CA ASP A 182 1.82 -3.49 -3.08
C ASP A 182 1.89 -4.18 -1.71
N LEU A 183 3.05 -4.12 -1.05
CA LEU A 183 3.24 -4.68 0.28
C LEU A 183 2.43 -3.90 1.31
N VAL A 184 2.43 -2.57 1.23
CA VAL A 184 1.61 -1.70 2.08
C VAL A 184 0.12 -2.08 1.96
N THR A 185 -0.37 -2.28 0.74
CA THR A 185 -1.75 -2.72 0.48
C THR A 185 -2.01 -4.11 1.07
N ARG A 186 -1.12 -5.07 0.83
CA ARG A 186 -1.23 -6.44 1.36
C ARG A 186 -1.25 -6.47 2.89
N LEU A 187 -0.36 -5.73 3.54
CA LEU A 187 -0.29 -5.62 5.00
C LEU A 187 -1.57 -4.99 5.56
N THR A 188 -2.04 -3.90 4.95
CA THR A 188 -3.28 -3.23 5.36
C THR A 188 -4.49 -4.18 5.27
N ALA A 189 -4.62 -4.90 4.16
CA ALA A 189 -5.73 -5.83 3.96
C ALA A 189 -5.65 -7.08 4.84
N THR A 190 -4.47 -7.43 5.35
CA THR A 190 -4.27 -8.69 6.09
C THR A 190 -4.25 -8.45 7.60
N TYR A 191 -3.42 -7.52 8.07
CA TYR A 191 -3.09 -7.38 9.48
C TYR A 191 -3.58 -6.07 10.10
N CYS A 192 -3.61 -4.96 9.35
CA CYS A 192 -3.99 -3.66 9.91
C CYS A 192 -5.52 -3.51 9.98
N LYS A 193 -5.98 -2.79 11.01
CA LYS A 193 -7.42 -2.55 11.27
C LYS A 193 -7.88 -1.14 10.87
N ASP A 194 -6.95 -0.19 10.76
CA ASP A 194 -7.16 1.22 10.43
C ASP A 194 -7.25 1.47 8.91
N THR A 195 -8.00 0.61 8.21
CA THR A 195 -8.07 0.66 6.74
C THR A 195 -8.62 2.00 6.23
N VAL A 196 -9.64 2.54 6.91
CA VAL A 196 -10.31 3.78 6.50
C VAL A 196 -9.42 5.00 6.72
N GLU A 197 -8.81 5.11 7.89
CA GLU A 197 -7.91 6.19 8.27
C GLU A 197 -6.68 6.22 7.35
N PHE A 198 -6.09 5.04 7.11
CA PHE A 198 -4.95 4.89 6.23
C PHE A 198 -5.23 5.37 4.80
N LEU A 199 -6.31 4.87 4.19
CA LEU A 199 -6.66 5.23 2.82
C LEU A 199 -6.97 6.71 2.69
N ASN A 200 -7.72 7.28 3.64
CA ASN A 200 -7.98 8.72 3.65
C ASN A 200 -6.69 9.55 3.80
N GLY A 201 -5.74 9.09 4.62
CA GLY A 201 -4.41 9.71 4.74
C GLY A 201 -3.64 9.68 3.41
N VAL A 202 -3.58 8.51 2.76
CA VAL A 202 -2.92 8.34 1.46
C VAL A 202 -3.56 9.22 0.39
N PHE A 203 -4.89 9.22 0.29
CA PHE A 203 -5.61 9.91 -0.78
C PHE A 203 -5.66 11.44 -0.61
N THR A 204 -5.41 11.94 0.60
CA THR A 204 -5.30 13.38 0.87
C THR A 204 -3.89 13.92 0.58
N GLY A 205 -2.87 13.05 0.62
CA GLY A 205 -1.48 13.41 0.37
C GLY A 205 -1.03 13.27 -1.08
N LYS A 206 0.29 13.31 -1.30
CA LYS A 206 0.91 12.97 -2.59
C LYS A 206 0.84 11.45 -2.81
N SER A 207 -0.24 10.99 -3.43
CA SER A 207 -0.56 9.57 -3.56
C SER A 207 0.12 8.85 -4.72
N THR A 208 0.86 9.55 -5.60
CA THR A 208 1.42 8.97 -6.85
C THR A 208 2.25 7.71 -6.62
N TRP A 209 3.06 7.65 -5.56
CA TRP A 209 3.83 6.46 -5.18
C TRP A 209 2.93 5.28 -4.83
N PHE A 210 1.81 5.53 -4.15
CA PHE A 210 0.85 4.50 -3.76
C PHE A 210 -0.06 4.08 -4.91
N LEU A 211 -0.33 4.98 -5.86
CA LEU A 211 -1.15 4.66 -7.04
C LEU A 211 -0.41 3.74 -8.03
N ALA A 212 0.91 3.64 -7.94
CA ALA A 212 1.74 2.69 -8.71
C ALA A 212 1.62 1.24 -8.18
N GLN A 213 0.39 0.74 -8.01
CA GLN A 213 0.11 -0.63 -7.62
C GLN A 213 0.27 -1.58 -8.81
N SER A 214 0.72 -2.81 -8.56
CA SER A 214 0.60 -3.87 -9.56
C SER A 214 -0.82 -4.42 -9.63
N ALA A 215 -1.12 -5.12 -10.72
CA ALA A 215 -2.40 -5.80 -10.91
C ALA A 215 -2.70 -6.83 -9.79
N ASN A 216 -1.66 -7.37 -9.15
CA ASN A 216 -1.81 -8.37 -8.09
C ASN A 216 -2.42 -7.79 -6.80
N SER A 217 -2.42 -6.46 -6.64
CA SER A 217 -2.98 -5.78 -5.48
C SER A 217 -4.52 -5.72 -5.47
N GLY A 218 -5.16 -6.02 -6.60
CA GLY A 218 -6.63 -5.96 -6.75
C GLY A 218 -7.39 -6.77 -5.70
N GLN A 219 -6.94 -8.00 -5.40
CA GLN A 219 -7.57 -8.86 -4.37
C GLN A 219 -7.55 -8.23 -2.97
N TYR A 220 -6.51 -7.48 -2.64
CA TYR A 220 -6.38 -6.81 -1.35
C TYR A 220 -7.32 -5.62 -1.26
N PHE A 221 -7.48 -4.85 -2.33
CA PHE A 221 -8.50 -3.79 -2.38
C PHE A 221 -9.92 -4.33 -2.29
N ILE A 222 -10.23 -5.49 -2.87
CA ILE A 222 -11.52 -6.16 -2.70
C ILE A 222 -11.76 -6.49 -1.21
N LYS A 223 -10.75 -7.04 -0.52
CA LYS A 223 -10.84 -7.35 0.91
C LYS A 223 -11.02 -6.09 1.77
N MET A 224 -10.32 -5.00 1.43
CA MET A 224 -10.52 -3.69 2.08
C MET A 224 -11.93 -3.14 1.84
N LYS A 225 -12.43 -3.21 0.60
CA LYS A 225 -13.81 -2.81 0.26
C LYS A 225 -14.83 -3.56 1.13
N GLN A 226 -14.71 -4.88 1.23
CA GLN A 226 -15.61 -5.69 2.05
C GLN A 226 -15.61 -5.26 3.53
N ARG A 227 -14.45 -4.92 4.10
CA ARG A 227 -14.35 -4.36 5.45
C ARG A 227 -15.03 -3.00 5.56
N MET A 228 -14.77 -2.09 4.61
CA MET A 228 -15.40 -0.77 4.60
C MET A 228 -16.92 -0.85 4.42
N MET A 229 -17.44 -1.75 3.59
CA MET A 229 -18.88 -1.94 3.43
C MET A 229 -19.55 -2.41 4.72
N LYS A 230 -18.90 -3.32 5.47
CA LYS A 230 -19.36 -3.71 6.81
C LYS A 230 -19.32 -2.53 7.79
N GLU A 231 -18.26 -1.72 7.74
CA GLU A 231 -18.13 -0.52 8.57
C GLU A 231 -19.22 0.53 8.24
N ILE A 232 -19.53 0.72 6.96
CA ILE A 232 -20.60 1.60 6.47
C ILE A 232 -21.97 1.13 7.01
N GLU A 233 -22.27 -0.16 6.91
CA GLU A 233 -23.52 -0.73 7.38
C GLU A 233 -23.69 -0.60 8.90
N SER A 234 -22.63 -0.94 9.64
CA SER A 234 -22.56 -0.79 11.10
C SER A 234 -22.69 0.68 11.53
N SER A 235 -21.89 1.57 10.93
CA SER A 235 -21.89 3.01 11.25
C SER A 235 -23.22 3.67 10.92
N PHE A 236 -23.89 3.27 9.85
CA PHE A 236 -25.23 3.75 9.53
C PHE A 236 -26.26 3.29 10.56
N SER A 237 -26.21 2.01 10.96
CA SER A 237 -27.17 1.43 11.91
C SER A 237 -27.00 2.01 13.32
N ASN A 238 -25.76 2.28 13.71
CA ASN A 238 -25.38 2.83 15.02
C ASN A 238 -25.34 4.38 15.05
N GLN A 239 -25.73 5.05 13.97
CA GLN A 239 -25.72 6.52 13.84
C GLN A 239 -24.35 7.14 14.19
N HIS A 240 -23.27 6.60 13.62
CA HIS A 240 -21.91 7.13 13.73
C HIS A 240 -21.51 7.90 12.46
N PRO A 241 -21.91 9.19 12.33
CA PRO A 241 -21.78 9.93 11.08
C PRO A 241 -20.34 10.15 10.66
N ILE A 242 -19.40 10.34 11.60
CA ILE A 242 -18.00 10.60 11.28
C ILE A 242 -17.36 9.39 10.60
N THR A 243 -17.51 8.20 11.20
CA THR A 243 -17.00 6.94 10.66
C THR A 243 -17.65 6.60 9.32
N LEU A 244 -18.95 6.86 9.18
CA LEU A 244 -19.68 6.66 7.94
C LEU A 244 -19.14 7.57 6.81
N LEU A 245 -18.96 8.86 7.08
CA LEU A 245 -18.38 9.82 6.12
C LEU A 245 -16.97 9.39 5.69
N ALA A 246 -16.12 9.04 6.65
CA ALA A 246 -14.75 8.60 6.39
C ALA A 246 -14.71 7.32 5.54
N SER A 247 -15.61 6.37 5.81
CA SER A 247 -15.68 5.09 5.09
C SER A 247 -16.18 5.27 3.65
N ILE A 248 -17.21 6.09 3.43
CA ILE A 248 -17.70 6.42 2.06
C ILE A 248 -16.61 7.14 1.28
N ARG A 249 -15.88 8.06 1.93
CA ARG A 249 -14.76 8.76 1.33
C ARG A 249 -13.66 7.80 0.87
N ALA A 250 -13.21 6.90 1.75
CA ALA A 250 -12.18 5.90 1.44
C ALA A 250 -12.63 4.91 0.35
N LEU A 251 -13.90 4.48 0.39
CA LEU A 251 -14.52 3.64 -0.62
C LEU A 251 -14.51 4.31 -2.00
N SER A 252 -14.86 5.59 -2.06
CA SER A 252 -14.80 6.38 -3.30
C SER A 252 -13.38 6.43 -3.87
N GLY A 253 -12.37 6.61 -3.00
CA GLY A 253 -10.97 6.56 -3.43
C GLY A 253 -10.58 5.20 -4.04
N ILE A 254 -10.95 4.09 -3.39
CA ILE A 254 -10.65 2.75 -3.92
C ILE A 254 -11.32 2.50 -5.28
N ILE A 255 -12.57 2.91 -5.43
CA ILE A 255 -13.31 2.74 -6.70
C ILE A 255 -12.69 3.63 -7.79
N GLY A 256 -12.41 4.88 -7.47
CA GLY A 256 -11.92 5.87 -8.45
C GLY A 256 -10.51 5.59 -8.92
N PHE A 257 -9.59 5.27 -8.01
CA PHE A 257 -8.20 5.04 -8.37
C PHE A 257 -7.92 3.62 -8.90
N PHE A 258 -8.61 2.61 -8.38
CA PHE A 258 -8.29 1.20 -8.67
C PHE A 258 -9.38 0.46 -9.44
N GLY A 259 -10.50 1.12 -9.78
CA GLY A 259 -11.56 0.54 -10.60
C GLY A 259 -12.28 -0.65 -9.94
N ILE A 260 -12.20 -0.77 -8.60
CA ILE A 260 -12.88 -1.85 -7.87
C ILE A 260 -14.39 -1.61 -7.96
N LYS A 261 -15.13 -2.65 -8.33
CA LYS A 261 -16.58 -2.56 -8.50
C LYS A 261 -17.34 -2.91 -7.22
N LEU A 262 -18.44 -2.20 -7.01
CA LEU A 262 -19.51 -2.53 -6.09
C LEU A 262 -20.35 -3.68 -6.66
N VAL A 263 -20.82 -4.55 -5.77
CA VAL A 263 -21.86 -5.54 -6.10
C VAL A 263 -23.25 -4.97 -5.84
N ASP A 264 -24.30 -5.58 -6.40
CA ASP A 264 -25.66 -5.02 -6.37
C ASP A 264 -26.21 -4.78 -4.95
N THR A 265 -25.80 -5.60 -3.97
CA THR A 265 -26.18 -5.41 -2.56
C THR A 265 -25.50 -4.19 -1.93
N GLU A 266 -24.26 -3.89 -2.32
CA GLU A 266 -23.52 -2.71 -1.87
C GLU A 266 -24.10 -1.44 -2.50
N VAL A 267 -24.46 -1.49 -3.79
CA VAL A 267 -25.17 -0.40 -4.48
C VAL A 267 -26.50 -0.11 -3.79
N ALA A 268 -27.30 -1.14 -3.50
CA ALA A 268 -28.57 -0.99 -2.79
C ALA A 268 -28.40 -0.36 -1.40
N LEU A 269 -27.36 -0.77 -0.66
CA LEU A 269 -27.02 -0.18 0.64
C LEU A 269 -26.71 1.31 0.50
N CYS A 270 -25.86 1.71 -0.45
CA CYS A 270 -25.54 3.11 -0.69
C CYS A 270 -26.76 3.94 -1.07
N LEU A 271 -27.65 3.44 -1.92
CA LEU A 271 -28.91 4.11 -2.28
C LEU A 271 -29.84 4.27 -1.07
N ARG A 272 -29.97 3.22 -0.25
CA ARG A 272 -30.75 3.27 0.99
C ARG A 272 -30.25 4.36 1.94
N ILE A 273 -28.93 4.43 2.16
CA ILE A 273 -28.33 5.47 3.01
C ILE A 273 -28.58 6.86 2.41
N LEU A 274 -28.44 7.00 1.09
CA LEU A 274 -28.65 8.27 0.38
C LEU A 274 -30.10 8.77 0.50
N GLY A 275 -31.10 7.88 0.38
CA GLY A 275 -32.52 8.25 0.52
C GLY A 275 -32.96 8.56 1.95
N GLN A 276 -32.23 8.08 2.96
CA GLN A 276 -32.61 8.22 4.37
C GLN A 276 -31.82 9.29 5.13
N THR A 277 -30.66 9.71 4.61
CA THR A 277 -29.78 10.64 5.31
C THR A 277 -30.32 12.07 5.32
N LYS A 278 -30.11 12.76 6.44
CA LYS A 278 -30.38 14.21 6.60
C LYS A 278 -29.10 15.03 6.72
N HIS A 279 -27.93 14.42 6.52
CA HIS A 279 -26.64 15.07 6.65
C HIS A 279 -26.12 15.53 5.28
N GLU A 280 -26.03 16.85 5.06
CA GLU A 280 -25.56 17.46 3.81
C GLU A 280 -24.22 16.86 3.33
N LYS A 281 -23.22 16.77 4.22
CA LYS A 281 -21.90 16.21 3.87
C LYS A 281 -22.00 14.77 3.37
N LEU A 282 -22.88 13.96 3.96
CA LEU A 282 -23.07 12.56 3.56
C LEU A 282 -23.77 12.46 2.21
N VAL A 283 -24.78 13.30 1.96
CA VAL A 283 -25.43 13.44 0.64
C VAL A 283 -24.39 13.75 -0.42
N ARG A 284 -23.52 14.73 -0.16
CA ARG A 284 -22.47 15.15 -1.10
C ARG A 284 -21.51 14.01 -1.42
N LEU A 285 -21.00 13.30 -0.40
CA LEU A 285 -20.09 12.17 -0.60
C LEU A 285 -20.74 11.00 -1.36
N LEU A 286 -21.99 10.65 -1.01
CA LEU A 286 -22.71 9.56 -1.66
C LEU A 286 -23.06 9.90 -3.12
N LEU A 287 -23.44 11.14 -3.42
CA LEU A 287 -23.65 11.57 -4.80
C LEU A 287 -22.35 11.53 -5.61
N SER A 288 -21.23 11.96 -5.01
CA SER A 288 -19.91 11.81 -5.65
C SER A 288 -19.57 10.35 -5.93
N LEU A 289 -19.87 9.43 -5.01
CA LEU A 289 -19.72 7.99 -5.21
C LEU A 289 -20.63 7.47 -6.34
N VAL A 290 -21.89 7.91 -6.39
CA VAL A 290 -22.84 7.54 -7.45
C VAL A 290 -22.31 7.97 -8.82
N LEU A 291 -21.80 9.20 -8.94
CA LEU A 291 -21.25 9.71 -10.19
C LEU A 291 -19.97 8.97 -10.60
N LEU A 292 -19.12 8.64 -9.64
CA LEU A 292 -17.88 7.89 -9.86
C LEU A 292 -18.14 6.47 -10.37
N ALA A 293 -19.16 5.81 -9.82
CA ALA A 293 -19.57 4.44 -10.14
C ALA A 293 -20.87 4.41 -10.95
N ALA A 294 -21.11 5.42 -11.80
CA ALA A 294 -22.38 5.65 -12.47
C ALA A 294 -22.89 4.41 -13.23
N ASP A 295 -22.00 3.66 -13.88
CA ASP A 295 -22.31 2.43 -14.61
C ASP A 295 -22.96 1.35 -13.72
N GLN A 296 -22.60 1.31 -12.43
CA GLN A 296 -23.11 0.34 -11.47
C GLN A 296 -24.45 0.81 -10.87
N PHE A 297 -24.57 2.09 -10.53
CA PHE A 297 -25.82 2.65 -10.01
C PHE A 297 -26.94 2.72 -11.05
N LEU A 298 -26.59 2.90 -12.33
CA LEU A 298 -27.53 2.89 -13.45
C LEU A 298 -28.30 1.57 -13.61
N ARG A 299 -27.75 0.45 -13.14
CA ARG A 299 -28.45 -0.85 -13.16
C ARG A 299 -29.72 -0.83 -12.30
N LYS A 300 -29.78 0.10 -11.33
CA LYS A 300 -30.92 0.36 -10.45
C LYS A 300 -31.54 1.73 -10.75
N GLN A 301 -31.64 2.09 -12.03
CA GLN A 301 -32.10 3.41 -12.48
C GLN A 301 -33.39 3.88 -11.82
N ASN A 302 -34.40 3.00 -11.67
CA ASN A 302 -35.68 3.36 -11.05
C ASN A 302 -35.53 3.74 -9.57
N GLU A 303 -34.77 2.95 -8.79
CA GLU A 303 -34.50 3.24 -7.38
C GLU A 303 -33.70 4.55 -7.25
N LEU A 304 -32.67 4.72 -8.08
CA LEU A 304 -31.85 5.94 -8.12
C LEU A 304 -32.70 7.17 -8.48
N ALA A 305 -33.58 7.07 -9.48
CA ALA A 305 -34.45 8.17 -9.90
C ALA A 305 -35.37 8.64 -8.76
N THR A 306 -35.95 7.70 -8.01
CA THR A 306 -36.78 8.00 -6.84
C THR A 306 -35.99 8.77 -5.79
N VAL A 307 -34.81 8.25 -5.42
CA VAL A 307 -33.93 8.90 -4.42
C VAL A 307 -33.49 10.29 -4.89
N LEU A 308 -33.13 10.46 -6.16
CA LEU A 308 -32.73 11.77 -6.70
C LEU A 308 -33.89 12.77 -6.70
N ASN A 309 -35.12 12.36 -7.04
CA ASN A 309 -36.30 13.22 -6.98
C ASN A 309 -36.59 13.67 -5.55
N GLU A 310 -36.48 12.77 -4.57
CA GLU A 310 -36.64 13.10 -3.15
C GLU A 310 -35.57 14.10 -2.69
N LEU A 311 -34.30 13.89 -3.07
CA LEU A 311 -33.21 14.80 -2.72
C LEU A 311 -33.41 16.20 -3.29
N LEU A 312 -33.86 16.31 -4.56
CA LEU A 312 -34.17 17.60 -5.20
C LEU A 312 -35.29 18.38 -4.49
N GLN A 313 -36.19 17.67 -3.81
CA GLN A 313 -37.28 18.27 -3.04
C GLN A 313 -36.92 18.52 -1.57
N SER A 314 -35.92 17.82 -1.04
CA SER A 314 -35.58 17.84 0.39
C SER A 314 -34.92 19.14 0.87
N GLY A 315 -34.22 19.86 0.00
CA GLY A 315 -33.42 21.04 0.38
C GLY A 315 -32.21 20.74 1.29
N ILE A 316 -31.86 19.47 1.52
CA ILE A 316 -30.78 19.07 2.44
C ILE A 316 -29.40 19.50 1.93
N SER A 317 -29.22 19.53 0.60
CA SER A 317 -27.98 19.95 -0.05
C SER A 317 -28.30 20.64 -1.38
N GLU A 318 -27.47 21.62 -1.76
CA GLU A 318 -27.55 22.28 -3.07
C GLU A 318 -26.94 21.45 -4.19
N LEU A 319 -26.09 20.46 -3.87
CA LEU A 319 -25.36 19.67 -4.86
C LEU A 319 -26.27 18.92 -5.87
N PRO A 320 -27.37 18.25 -5.48
CA PRO A 320 -28.28 17.62 -6.45
C PRO A 320 -28.80 18.61 -7.51
N LEU A 321 -29.15 19.83 -7.08
CA LEU A 321 -29.66 20.87 -7.97
C LEU A 321 -28.56 21.40 -8.89
N LEU A 322 -27.36 21.62 -8.34
CA LEU A 322 -26.20 22.05 -9.13
C LEU A 322 -25.82 21.01 -10.19
N LEU A 323 -25.81 19.72 -9.83
CA LEU A 323 -25.57 18.62 -10.76
C LEU A 323 -26.63 18.56 -11.85
N LEU A 324 -27.91 18.76 -11.50
CA LEU A 324 -28.99 18.84 -12.49
C LEU A 324 -28.76 19.96 -13.50
N ILE A 325 -28.39 21.15 -13.04
CA ILE A 325 -28.06 22.29 -13.91
C ILE A 325 -26.88 21.93 -14.82
N TYR A 326 -25.79 21.41 -14.28
CA TYR A 326 -24.61 21.04 -15.07
C TYR A 326 -24.91 19.94 -16.10
N PHE A 327 -25.73 18.95 -15.77
CA PHE A 327 -26.16 17.94 -16.74
C PHE A 327 -27.09 18.52 -17.81
N GLN A 328 -27.93 19.50 -17.48
CA GLN A 328 -28.80 20.18 -18.45
C GLN A 328 -28.02 21.09 -19.40
N THR A 329 -26.94 21.72 -18.94
CA THR A 329 -26.07 22.62 -19.73
C THR A 329 -24.86 21.92 -20.35
N ASP A 330 -24.82 20.58 -20.31
CA ASP A 330 -23.72 19.75 -20.82
C ASP A 330 -22.33 20.11 -20.23
N ALA A 331 -22.31 20.66 -19.01
CA ALA A 331 -21.13 21.10 -18.26
C ALA A 331 -20.45 19.94 -17.48
N ILE A 332 -20.05 18.89 -18.20
CA ILE A 332 -19.41 17.68 -17.61
C ILE A 332 -18.13 18.00 -16.83
N PRO A 333 -17.21 18.89 -17.29
CA PRO A 333 -16.01 19.23 -16.52
C PRO A 333 -16.32 19.78 -15.12
N GLN A 334 -17.37 20.59 -14.98
CA GLN A 334 -17.80 21.18 -13.71
C GLN A 334 -18.34 20.11 -12.74
N ILE A 335 -18.96 19.05 -13.26
CA ILE A 335 -19.36 17.88 -12.47
C ILE A 335 -18.11 17.16 -11.96
N GLU A 336 -17.12 16.93 -12.83
CA GLU A 336 -15.88 16.30 -12.44
C GLU A 336 -15.17 17.10 -11.32
N ASP A 337 -15.08 18.42 -11.47
CA ASP A 337 -14.45 19.31 -10.49
C ASP A 337 -15.22 19.36 -9.17
N SER A 338 -16.56 19.31 -9.23
CA SER A 338 -17.41 19.22 -8.05
C SER A 338 -17.15 17.92 -7.28
N VAL A 339 -17.05 16.78 -7.98
CA VAL A 339 -16.75 15.48 -7.37
C VAL A 339 -15.36 15.48 -6.74
N ARG A 340 -14.33 15.96 -7.44
CA ARG A 340 -12.96 16.07 -6.93
C ARG A 340 -12.87 17.00 -5.72
N SER A 341 -13.63 18.09 -5.73
CA SER A 341 -13.70 19.07 -4.64
C SER A 341 -14.36 18.48 -3.39
N VAL A 342 -15.54 17.85 -3.54
CA VAL A 342 -16.26 17.19 -2.44
C VAL A 342 -15.43 16.06 -1.83
N LEU A 343 -14.78 15.28 -2.69
CA LEU A 343 -13.90 14.19 -2.27
C LEU A 343 -12.49 14.67 -1.96
N THR A 344 -12.12 15.95 -2.05
CA THR A 344 -10.73 16.41 -1.83
C THR A 344 -9.67 15.45 -2.41
N MET A 345 -9.88 14.97 -3.65
CA MET A 345 -9.12 13.90 -4.30
C MET A 345 -8.98 14.19 -5.80
N GLN A 346 -7.77 14.06 -6.33
CA GLN A 346 -7.50 14.18 -7.76
C GLN A 346 -7.65 12.82 -8.45
N LEU A 347 -8.88 12.33 -8.52
CA LEU A 347 -9.21 11.01 -9.07
C LEU A 347 -9.71 11.10 -10.53
N PRO A 348 -9.52 10.04 -11.33
CA PRO A 348 -10.12 9.93 -12.65
C PRO A 348 -11.62 9.61 -12.53
N ILE A 349 -12.46 10.25 -13.35
CA ILE A 349 -13.91 10.05 -13.35
C ILE A 349 -14.35 9.50 -14.72
N PRO A 350 -14.99 8.31 -14.77
CA PRO A 350 -15.41 7.71 -16.03
C PRO A 350 -16.52 8.51 -16.74
N ARG A 351 -16.18 9.18 -17.86
CA ARG A 351 -17.13 10.03 -18.60
C ARG A 351 -18.31 9.28 -19.20
N LEU A 352 -18.12 8.03 -19.64
CA LEU A 352 -19.20 7.22 -20.23
C LEU A 352 -20.39 7.08 -19.27
N GLY A 353 -20.11 6.80 -17.99
CA GLY A 353 -21.15 6.72 -16.96
C GLY A 353 -21.83 8.06 -16.72
N LEU A 354 -21.09 9.18 -16.80
CA LEU A 354 -21.65 10.52 -16.67
C LEU A 354 -22.60 10.88 -17.83
N PHE A 355 -22.29 10.49 -19.06
CA PHE A 355 -23.20 10.72 -20.20
C PHE A 355 -24.51 9.94 -20.07
N GLU A 356 -24.49 8.74 -19.51
CA GLU A 356 -25.72 8.00 -19.22
C GLU A 356 -26.47 8.61 -18.01
N MET A 357 -25.75 9.09 -16.98
CA MET A 357 -26.36 9.87 -15.90
C MET A 357 -27.05 11.13 -16.40
N GLN A 358 -26.49 11.80 -17.40
CA GLN A 358 -27.10 12.97 -17.99
C GLN A 358 -28.51 12.69 -18.52
N LYS A 359 -28.71 11.55 -19.18
CA LYS A 359 -30.04 11.15 -19.68
C LYS A 359 -31.03 10.96 -18.53
N LEU A 360 -30.57 10.34 -17.43
CA LEU A 360 -31.40 10.18 -16.23
C LEU A 360 -31.77 11.54 -15.64
N PHE A 361 -30.80 12.44 -15.40
CA PHE A 361 -31.06 13.76 -14.84
C PHE A 361 -31.99 14.61 -15.71
N LYS A 362 -31.86 14.55 -17.05
CA LYS A 362 -32.77 15.21 -18.00
C LYS A 362 -34.21 14.66 -17.94
N SER A 363 -34.40 13.42 -17.45
CA SER A 363 -35.71 12.79 -17.29
C SER A 363 -36.38 13.03 -15.93
N LEU A 364 -35.67 13.60 -14.95
CA LEU A 364 -36.21 13.87 -13.61
C LEU A 364 -37.26 14.99 -13.67
N LYS A 365 -38.38 14.79 -12.98
CA LYS A 365 -39.49 15.75 -12.97
C LYS A 365 -39.23 16.82 -11.90
N ILE A 366 -38.90 18.03 -12.34
CA ILE A 366 -38.78 19.19 -11.45
C ILE A 366 -40.19 19.72 -11.18
N THR A 367 -40.62 19.74 -9.92
CA THR A 367 -41.88 20.37 -9.52
C THR A 367 -41.70 21.91 -9.43
N PRO A 368 -42.77 22.71 -9.63
CA PRO A 368 -42.69 24.17 -9.65
C PRO A 368 -42.10 24.79 -8.37
N ALA A 369 -42.20 24.12 -7.21
CA ALA A 369 -41.59 24.59 -5.97
C ALA A 369 -40.05 24.65 -6.03
N THR A 370 -39.42 23.75 -6.79
CA THR A 370 -37.97 23.73 -7.03
C THR A 370 -37.55 24.83 -8.02
N VAL A 371 -38.44 25.29 -8.89
CA VAL A 371 -38.18 26.35 -9.88
C VAL A 371 -37.91 27.72 -9.22
N ASN A 372 -38.55 28.00 -8.08
CA ASN A 372 -38.35 29.25 -7.34
C ASN A 372 -36.97 29.35 -6.66
N THR A 373 -36.32 28.21 -6.35
CA THR A 373 -34.92 28.16 -5.91
C THR A 373 -33.92 28.09 -7.07
N ILE A 374 -34.36 27.74 -8.28
CA ILE A 374 -33.55 27.64 -9.51
C ILE A 374 -33.28 29.01 -10.16
N LEU A 375 -34.19 29.97 -10.05
CA LEU A 375 -34.07 31.30 -10.66
C LEU A 375 -32.85 32.13 -10.18
N PRO A 376 -32.50 32.20 -8.89
CA PRO A 376 -31.31 32.94 -8.45
C PRO A 376 -29.95 32.35 -8.90
N PRO A 377 -29.69 31.01 -8.85
CA PRO A 377 -28.42 30.45 -9.29
C PRO A 377 -28.24 30.44 -10.82
N ILE A 378 -29.29 30.25 -11.64
CA ILE A 378 -29.15 30.27 -13.11
C ILE A 378 -28.73 31.66 -13.62
N ALA A 379 -29.28 32.74 -13.04
CA ALA A 379 -28.88 34.10 -13.41
C ALA A 379 -27.40 34.37 -13.08
N THR A 380 -26.93 33.85 -11.94
CA THR A 380 -25.56 34.04 -11.46
C THR A 380 -24.54 33.19 -12.23
N ILE A 381 -24.90 31.94 -12.57
CA ILE A 381 -24.05 31.03 -13.36
C ILE A 381 -23.92 31.50 -14.81
N ASN A 382 -25.00 31.96 -15.43
CA ASN A 382 -24.95 32.52 -16.79
C ASN A 382 -24.13 33.83 -16.86
N LEU A 383 -24.16 34.65 -15.81
CA LEU A 383 -23.30 35.85 -15.71
C LEU A 383 -21.82 35.50 -15.59
N ASN A 384 -21.47 34.45 -14.84
CA ASN A 384 -20.07 34.03 -14.68
C ASN A 384 -19.52 33.34 -15.95
N LEU A 385 -20.30 32.46 -16.59
CA LEU A 385 -19.91 31.84 -17.87
C LEU A 385 -19.78 32.84 -19.01
N LYS A 386 -20.62 33.90 -19.01
CA LYS A 386 -20.48 35.01 -19.97
C LYS A 386 -19.22 35.83 -19.71
N ARG A 387 -18.88 36.11 -18.45
CA ARG A 387 -17.66 36.82 -18.06
C ARG A 387 -16.37 36.03 -18.35
N GLU A 388 -16.40 34.70 -18.26
CA GLU A 388 -15.25 33.87 -18.64
C GLU A 388 -15.05 33.86 -20.16
N ARG A 389 -16.12 33.74 -20.95
CA ARG A 389 -16.04 33.87 -22.41
C ARG A 389 -15.58 35.25 -22.89
N GLU A 390 -15.91 36.30 -22.15
CA GLU A 390 -15.44 37.68 -22.43
C GLU A 390 -13.99 37.93 -21.98
N ARG A 391 -13.35 37.00 -21.24
CA ARG A 391 -11.93 37.06 -20.86
C ARG A 391 -11.03 36.21 -21.75
N GLU A 392 -11.61 35.28 -22.50
CA GLU A 392 -10.91 34.41 -23.47
C GLU A 392 -10.90 34.98 -24.91
N ILE A 393 -11.57 36.12 -25.11
CA ILE A 393 -11.50 36.97 -26.32
C ILE A 393 -10.66 38.20 -25.98
#